data_AF-A0A7S2AHS1-F1
#
_entry.id   AF-A0A7S2AHS1-F1
#
_cell.length_a   1.000
_cell.length_b   1.000
_cell.length_c   1.000
_cell.angle_alpha   90.00
_cell.angle_beta   90.00
_cell.angle_gamma   90.00
#
_symmetry.space_group_name_H-M   'P 1'
#
loop_
_entity.id
_entity.type
_entity.pdbx_description
1 polymer ?
#
loop_
_entity_poly.entity_id
_entity_poly.type
_entity_poly.pdbx_seq_one_letter_code
_entity_poly.pdbx_strand_id
1 'polypeptide(L)'
;LSQTSVDAYGGKLITPEDLTFMKKPLYSGDKWADVKIVDYFFDVLSLLLASDMAEADADEKAGKNAFADTKIIINTSLTLLPKTEKPEKQASDFDTALLFPGQGAQSVGMGKVLIESGIPGVRDIFDRASKVLGYDMLQLCLEGPAEKLQDTLFCQPAIVTVSLAAVEYMRVKHPEAIHKARHVAGFSLGEFSALVFSGALEFEDALKIVIIRATAMKDCTTRGPPGGMVSISGVNDDDLRILCEEAVKRHPGSICEVANFMFPGGRVVSCDKTVQDWVLQEARRRGAENAKALVVGGAFHSPRMAHAKDALRAALEAVTVSAPRVSVYSNVTGRPYESAAQIKELLPEQLVRGVQWEATMRLMMRGEDAPRRYFETGPGRQLRSMLRRIDQAAFKASSVIKV
;
A
#
# COMPACT_ATOMS: atom_id res chain seq x y z
N LEU A 1 -8.31 -31.93 27.85
CA LEU A 1 -7.51 -33.16 27.71
C LEU A 1 -8.29 -34.31 28.34
N SER A 2 -8.50 -35.42 27.64
CA SER A 2 -9.28 -36.56 28.14
C SER A 2 -8.48 -37.37 29.17
N GLN A 3 -9.23 -38.04 30.05
CA GLN A 3 -8.78 -38.85 31.19
C GLN A 3 -7.68 -39.89 30.85
N THR A 4 -7.61 -40.27 29.58
CA THR A 4 -6.63 -41.21 29.00
C THR A 4 -5.17 -40.77 29.11
N SER A 5 -4.90 -39.47 29.26
CA SER A 5 -3.51 -38.94 29.30
C SER A 5 -2.84 -39.05 30.68
N VAL A 6 -3.61 -39.21 31.76
CA VAL A 6 -3.11 -39.25 33.13
C VAL A 6 -2.55 -40.63 33.49
N ASP A 7 -3.12 -41.71 32.94
CA ASP A 7 -2.69 -43.08 33.23
C ASP A 7 -1.31 -43.43 32.64
N ALA A 8 -0.86 -42.69 31.62
CA ALA A 8 0.38 -43.00 30.89
C ALA A 8 1.67 -42.70 31.68
N TYR A 9 1.62 -41.84 32.70
CA TYR A 9 2.82 -41.37 33.41
C TYR A 9 2.95 -41.85 34.86
N GLY A 10 2.05 -42.74 35.31
CA GLY A 10 2.24 -43.52 36.54
C GLY A 10 2.57 -42.69 37.79
N GLY A 11 1.98 -41.50 37.94
CA GLY A 11 2.15 -40.66 39.13
C GLY A 11 3.56 -40.14 39.41
N LYS A 12 4.45 -40.06 38.41
CA LYS A 12 5.77 -39.41 38.59
C LYS A 12 5.70 -37.89 38.36
N LEU A 13 6.50 -37.15 39.13
CA LEU A 13 6.72 -35.71 38.94
C LEU A 13 7.25 -35.44 37.53
N ILE A 14 6.61 -34.50 36.84
CA ILE A 14 7.01 -34.00 35.52
C ILE A 14 8.11 -32.97 35.72
N THR A 15 9.27 -33.17 35.09
CA THR A 15 10.40 -32.23 35.15
C THR A 15 10.31 -31.16 34.04
N PRO A 16 11.01 -30.01 34.16
CA PRO A 16 11.06 -29.00 33.09
C PRO A 16 11.55 -29.52 31.73
N GLU A 17 12.37 -30.57 31.73
CA GLU A 17 12.88 -31.24 30.53
C GLU A 17 11.82 -32.13 29.86
N ASP A 18 10.87 -32.68 30.62
CA ASP A 18 9.71 -33.41 30.08
C ASP A 18 8.72 -32.48 29.35
N LEU A 19 8.60 -31.24 29.80
CA LEU A 19 7.76 -30.20 29.17
C LEU A 19 8.31 -29.76 27.80
N THR A 20 9.62 -29.89 27.57
CA THR A 20 10.23 -29.55 26.27
C THR A 20 9.87 -30.58 25.19
N PHE A 21 9.61 -31.84 25.58
CA PHE A 21 9.20 -32.90 24.64
C PHE A 21 7.75 -32.76 24.18
N MET A 22 6.87 -32.17 25.00
CA MET A 22 5.45 -31.91 24.65
C MET A 22 5.24 -30.71 23.72
N LYS A 23 6.29 -29.98 23.34
CA LYS A 23 6.25 -28.90 22.33
C LYS A 23 6.25 -29.40 20.88
N LYS A 24 6.20 -30.71 20.62
CA LYS A 24 5.99 -31.21 19.26
C LYS A 24 4.53 -31.01 18.83
N PRO A 25 4.28 -30.63 17.56
CA PRO A 25 2.92 -30.40 17.08
C PRO A 25 2.11 -31.70 17.19
N LEU A 26 1.00 -31.64 17.92
CA LEU A 26 0.02 -32.73 17.97
C LEU A 26 -0.71 -32.78 16.62
N TYR A 27 -0.36 -33.76 15.80
CA TYR A 27 -1.01 -34.03 14.53
C TYR A 27 -2.20 -34.97 14.76
N SER A 28 -3.42 -34.48 14.53
CA SER A 28 -4.59 -35.33 14.28
C SER A 28 -5.21 -34.91 12.96
N GLY A 29 -5.45 -35.88 12.07
CA GLY A 29 -5.89 -35.71 10.68
C GLY A 29 -6.79 -34.49 10.44
N ASP A 30 -6.26 -33.61 9.59
CA ASP A 30 -6.94 -32.59 8.79
C ASP A 30 -7.12 -31.14 9.29
N LYS A 31 -6.63 -30.73 10.47
CA LYS A 31 -6.56 -29.27 10.82
C LYS A 31 -5.36 -28.90 11.71
N TRP A 32 -4.74 -27.75 11.43
CA TRP A 32 -3.88 -27.05 12.38
C TRP A 32 -4.77 -26.38 13.43
N ALA A 33 -4.58 -26.68 14.72
CA ALA A 33 -5.11 -25.83 15.78
C ALA A 33 -4.17 -24.64 15.94
N ASP A 34 -4.69 -23.40 15.96
CA ASP A 34 -3.91 -22.21 16.25
C ASP A 34 -3.25 -22.34 17.63
N VAL A 35 -1.93 -22.49 17.64
CA VAL A 35 -1.11 -22.85 18.81
C VAL A 35 -0.96 -21.70 19.83
N LYS A 36 -1.60 -20.54 19.62
CA LYS A 36 -1.44 -19.37 20.52
C LYS A 36 -2.02 -19.55 21.93
N ILE A 37 -3.04 -20.40 22.11
CA ILE A 37 -3.66 -20.64 23.43
C ILE A 37 -2.80 -21.57 24.31
N VAL A 38 -2.07 -22.48 23.69
CA VAL A 38 -1.23 -23.46 24.39
C VAL A 38 0.00 -22.75 24.98
N ASP A 39 0.62 -21.85 24.22
CA ASP A 39 1.76 -21.06 24.68
C ASP A 39 1.41 -20.18 25.90
N TYR A 40 0.27 -19.49 25.87
CA TYR A 40 -0.16 -18.64 27.00
C TYR A 40 -0.43 -19.44 28.28
N PHE A 41 -0.98 -20.66 28.15
CA PHE A 41 -1.24 -21.53 29.28
C PHE A 41 0.05 -22.06 29.92
N PHE A 42 1.06 -22.38 29.11
CA PHE A 42 2.37 -22.83 29.61
C PHE A 42 3.21 -21.69 30.18
N ASP A 43 3.11 -20.48 29.64
CA ASP A 43 3.81 -19.31 30.19
C ASP A 43 3.27 -18.94 31.57
N VAL A 44 1.95 -18.96 31.76
CA VAL A 44 1.30 -18.71 33.07
C VAL A 44 1.64 -19.81 34.07
N LEU A 45 1.66 -21.07 33.65
CA LEU A 45 2.04 -22.20 34.51
C LEU A 45 3.51 -22.14 34.91
N SER A 46 4.40 -21.73 33.99
CA SER A 46 5.83 -21.56 34.27
C SER A 46 6.09 -20.40 35.23
N LEU A 47 5.33 -19.31 35.12
CA LEU A 47 5.40 -18.16 36.04
C LEU A 47 4.92 -18.52 37.45
N LEU A 48 3.84 -19.31 37.58
CA LEU A 48 3.31 -19.78 38.86
C LEU A 48 4.26 -20.75 39.57
N LEU A 49 4.89 -21.65 38.82
CA LEU A 49 5.89 -22.58 39.37
C LEU A 49 7.18 -21.85 39.78
N ALA A 50 7.59 -20.82 39.03
CA ALA A 50 8.74 -20.00 39.36
C ALA A 50 8.54 -19.13 40.61
N SER A 51 7.31 -18.64 40.86
CA SER A 51 6.99 -17.88 42.08
C SER A 51 7.00 -18.77 43.33
N ASP A 52 6.45 -19.99 43.25
CA ASP A 52 6.46 -20.94 44.37
C ASP A 52 7.88 -21.40 44.73
N MET A 53 8.77 -21.57 43.75
CA MET A 53 10.17 -21.92 44.01
C MET A 53 10.96 -20.77 44.67
N ALA A 54 10.63 -19.52 44.37
CA ALA A 54 11.27 -18.35 44.98
C ALA A 54 10.84 -18.13 46.45
N GLU A 55 9.60 -18.47 46.80
CA GLU A 55 9.13 -18.46 48.19
C GLU A 55 9.71 -19.63 49.02
N ALA A 56 9.87 -20.81 48.42
CA ALA A 56 10.48 -21.97 49.08
C ALA A 56 11.96 -21.75 49.45
N ASP A 57 12.73 -21.06 48.59
CA ASP A 57 14.16 -20.74 48.80
C ASP A 57 14.36 -19.67 49.91
N ALA A 58 13.32 -18.89 50.21
CA ALA A 58 13.29 -17.95 51.33
C ALA A 58 12.97 -18.63 52.67
N ASP A 59 12.09 -19.65 52.67
CA ASP A 59 11.70 -20.41 53.86
C ASP A 59 12.75 -21.43 54.32
N GLU A 60 13.55 -21.99 53.40
CA GLU A 60 14.66 -22.90 53.74
C GLU A 60 15.79 -22.17 54.48
N LYS A 61 16.08 -20.91 54.13
CA LYS A 61 17.03 -20.04 54.85
C LYS A 61 16.56 -19.65 56.26
N ALA A 62 15.27 -19.81 56.57
CA ALA A 62 14.68 -19.54 57.88
C ALA A 62 14.61 -20.78 58.79
N GLY A 63 15.14 -21.94 58.35
CA GLY A 63 15.26 -23.14 59.18
C GLY A 63 13.94 -23.87 59.48
N LYS A 64 12.93 -23.72 58.62
CA LYS A 64 11.67 -24.49 58.71
C LYS A 64 11.68 -25.60 57.66
N ASN A 65 11.41 -26.83 58.08
CA ASN A 65 11.20 -27.96 57.16
C ASN A 65 9.94 -27.70 56.33
N ALA A 66 10.12 -27.27 55.09
CA ALA A 66 9.03 -27.09 54.12
C ALA A 66 9.04 -28.22 53.09
N PHE A 67 8.60 -29.40 53.50
CA PHE A 67 8.03 -30.38 52.57
C PHE A 67 6.75 -30.91 53.20
N ALA A 68 5.65 -30.26 52.88
CA ALA A 68 4.30 -30.75 53.12
C ALA A 68 3.52 -30.61 51.81
N ASP A 69 3.48 -31.70 51.04
CA ASP A 69 2.47 -32.05 50.04
C ASP A 69 1.61 -30.90 49.49
N THR A 70 2.19 -30.03 48.66
CA THR A 70 1.39 -29.09 47.87
C THR A 70 0.76 -29.84 46.70
N LYS A 71 -0.42 -30.44 46.93
CA LYS A 71 -1.29 -30.90 45.85
C LYS A 71 -1.95 -29.70 45.19
N ILE A 72 -1.42 -29.27 44.05
CA ILE A 72 -2.13 -28.34 43.16
C ILE A 72 -3.28 -29.12 42.49
N ILE A 73 -4.48 -29.03 43.06
CA ILE A 73 -5.70 -29.56 42.44
C ILE A 73 -6.21 -28.48 41.49
N ILE A 74 -5.87 -28.59 40.20
CA ILE A 74 -6.44 -27.76 39.14
C ILE A 74 -7.83 -28.29 38.81
N ASN A 75 -8.85 -27.77 39.49
CA ASN A 75 -10.24 -28.12 39.20
C ASN A 75 -10.71 -27.33 37.97
N THR A 76 -10.52 -27.89 36.77
CA THR A 76 -11.07 -27.30 35.54
C THR A 76 -12.51 -27.75 35.37
N SER A 77 -13.44 -27.03 36.02
CA SER A 77 -14.83 -27.03 35.55
C SER A 77 -14.89 -26.24 34.24
N LEU A 78 -14.80 -26.97 33.12
CA LEU A 78 -15.21 -26.46 31.83
C LEU A 78 -16.73 -26.36 31.83
N THR A 79 -17.25 -25.24 32.35
CA THR A 79 -18.61 -24.84 32.06
C THR A 79 -18.64 -24.55 30.56
N LEU A 80 -19.23 -25.47 29.78
CA LEU A 80 -19.67 -25.15 28.44
C LEU A 80 -20.68 -24.02 28.61
N LEU A 81 -20.22 -22.79 28.50
CA LEU A 81 -21.09 -21.65 28.29
C LEU A 81 -22.02 -22.07 27.14
N PRO A 82 -23.35 -22.00 27.30
CA PRO A 82 -24.26 -22.27 26.19
C PRO A 82 -23.71 -21.46 25.04
N LYS A 83 -23.52 -22.09 23.86
CA LYS A 83 -22.95 -21.45 22.67
C LYS A 83 -23.41 -20.00 22.69
N THR A 84 -22.56 -19.09 23.14
CA THR A 84 -22.79 -17.69 22.90
C THR A 84 -22.76 -17.71 21.40
N GLU A 85 -23.92 -17.53 20.77
CA GLU A 85 -23.96 -17.20 19.36
C GLU A 85 -22.81 -16.23 19.19
N LYS A 86 -21.81 -16.62 18.38
CA LYS A 86 -20.75 -15.69 17.98
C LYS A 86 -21.50 -14.39 17.73
N PRO A 87 -21.18 -13.27 18.42
CA PRO A 87 -21.94 -12.05 18.27
C PRO A 87 -22.15 -11.91 16.79
N GLU A 88 -23.41 -12.00 16.37
CA GLU A 88 -23.80 -12.14 14.98
C GLU A 88 -22.97 -11.10 14.24
N LYS A 89 -22.02 -11.52 13.38
CA LYS A 89 -20.92 -10.67 12.92
C LYS A 89 -21.59 -9.44 12.31
N GLN A 90 -21.65 -8.34 13.09
CA GLN A 90 -22.42 -7.15 12.75
C GLN A 90 -22.02 -6.80 11.34
N ALA A 91 -22.93 -6.81 10.38
CA ALA A 91 -22.61 -6.70 8.96
C ALA A 91 -21.68 -5.49 8.70
N SER A 92 -20.38 -5.57 8.44
CA SER A 92 -19.36 -6.62 8.61
C SER A 92 -18.08 -5.86 9.05
N ASP A 93 -17.25 -6.44 9.91
CA ASP A 93 -15.90 -5.95 10.20
C ASP A 93 -15.01 -6.33 8.99
N PHE A 94 -14.85 -5.38 8.07
CA PHE A 94 -14.08 -5.58 6.84
C PHE A 94 -13.23 -4.35 6.54
N ASP A 95 -12.07 -4.61 5.96
CA ASP A 95 -11.15 -3.56 5.59
C ASP A 95 -11.59 -2.85 4.30
N THR A 96 -11.21 -1.58 4.20
CA THR A 96 -11.39 -0.76 3.00
C THR A 96 -10.03 -0.44 2.40
N ALA A 97 -10.02 -0.24 1.09
CA ALA A 97 -8.87 0.24 0.33
C ALA A 97 -9.08 1.68 -0.12
N LEU A 98 -8.10 2.55 0.10
CA LEU A 98 -8.04 3.87 -0.51
C LEU A 98 -7.01 3.87 -1.65
N LEU A 99 -7.46 4.27 -2.83
CA LEU A 99 -6.69 4.28 -4.06
C LEU A 99 -6.51 5.73 -4.54
N PHE A 100 -5.26 6.18 -4.63
CA PHE A 100 -4.94 7.57 -4.95
C PHE A 100 -4.47 7.73 -6.40
N PRO A 101 -5.16 8.52 -7.23
CA PRO A 101 -4.82 8.68 -8.64
C PRO A 101 -3.51 9.43 -8.83
N GLY A 102 -2.90 9.25 -10.01
CA GLY A 102 -1.68 9.91 -10.41
C GLY A 102 -1.89 10.97 -11.50
N GLN A 103 -0.77 11.43 -12.06
CA GLN A 103 -0.75 12.36 -13.20
C GLN A 103 -1.57 11.82 -14.39
N GLY A 104 -2.35 12.69 -15.02
CA GLY A 104 -3.31 12.37 -16.07
C GLY A 104 -4.77 12.36 -15.60
N ALA A 105 -5.00 12.37 -14.28
CA ALA A 105 -6.34 12.38 -13.70
C ALA A 105 -6.93 13.79 -13.52
N GLN A 106 -6.10 14.84 -13.58
CA GLN A 106 -6.48 16.23 -13.39
C GLN A 106 -7.41 16.77 -14.49
N SER A 107 -8.35 17.63 -14.09
CA SER A 107 -9.21 18.39 -14.99
C SER A 107 -9.63 19.69 -14.33
N VAL A 108 -9.80 20.77 -15.12
CA VAL A 108 -10.37 22.02 -14.61
C VAL A 108 -11.76 21.76 -14.00
N GLY A 109 -12.03 22.37 -12.86
CA GLY A 109 -13.22 22.16 -12.06
C GLY A 109 -13.08 21.06 -11.00
N MET A 110 -11.94 20.36 -10.93
CA MET A 110 -11.69 19.42 -9.83
C MET A 110 -11.62 20.16 -8.50
N GLY A 111 -12.17 19.57 -7.44
CA GLY A 111 -12.27 20.20 -6.12
C GLY A 111 -13.54 21.03 -5.92
N LYS A 112 -14.30 21.33 -6.99
CA LYS A 112 -15.53 22.14 -6.90
C LYS A 112 -16.56 21.51 -5.97
N VAL A 113 -16.81 20.21 -6.13
CA VAL A 113 -17.79 19.48 -5.32
C VAL A 113 -17.32 19.41 -3.87
N LEU A 114 -16.01 19.29 -3.64
CA LEU A 114 -15.44 19.29 -2.31
C LEU A 114 -15.65 20.64 -1.61
N ILE A 115 -15.37 21.76 -2.28
CA ILE A 115 -15.55 23.10 -1.71
C ILE A 115 -17.03 23.41 -1.47
N GLU A 116 -17.90 23.09 -2.42
CA GLU A 116 -19.35 23.28 -2.29
C GLU A 116 -19.95 22.47 -1.13
N SER A 117 -19.26 21.43 -0.65
CA SER A 117 -19.70 20.66 0.53
C SER A 117 -19.69 21.45 1.84
N GLY A 118 -18.97 22.58 1.90
CA GLY A 118 -18.87 23.43 3.09
C GLY A 118 -18.06 22.84 4.24
N ILE A 119 -17.34 21.72 4.03
CA ILE A 119 -16.53 21.07 5.06
C ILE A 119 -15.25 21.88 5.30
N PRO A 120 -15.00 22.40 6.53
CA PRO A 120 -13.83 23.27 6.79
C PRO A 120 -12.48 22.61 6.47
N GLY A 121 -12.32 21.32 6.79
CA GLY A 121 -11.08 20.58 6.51
C GLY A 121 -10.73 20.50 5.02
N VAL A 122 -11.72 20.54 4.13
CA VAL A 122 -11.48 20.61 2.68
C VAL A 122 -10.80 21.94 2.33
N ARG A 123 -11.36 23.06 2.79
CA ARG A 123 -10.83 24.40 2.49
C ARG A 123 -9.43 24.57 3.08
N ASP A 124 -9.20 24.09 4.30
CA ASP A 124 -7.89 24.12 4.97
C ASP A 124 -6.78 23.46 4.13
N ILE A 125 -7.05 22.31 3.52
CA ILE A 125 -6.09 21.62 2.65
C ILE A 125 -5.68 22.50 1.46
N PHE A 126 -6.62 23.19 0.81
CA PHE A 126 -6.31 24.11 -0.28
C PHE A 126 -5.53 25.35 0.20
N ASP A 127 -5.85 25.88 1.38
CA ASP A 127 -5.18 27.05 1.96
C ASP A 127 -3.73 26.74 2.32
N ARG A 128 -3.51 25.60 2.99
CA ARG A 128 -2.17 25.10 3.32
C ARG A 128 -1.36 24.82 2.07
N ALA A 129 -1.96 24.21 1.05
CA ALA A 129 -1.30 24.02 -0.24
C ALA A 129 -0.90 25.35 -0.87
N SER A 130 -1.79 26.33 -0.90
CA SER A 130 -1.53 27.65 -1.49
C SER A 130 -0.42 28.38 -0.74
N LYS A 131 -0.37 28.26 0.59
CA LYS A 131 0.71 28.80 1.42
C LYS A 131 2.07 28.17 1.12
N VAL A 132 2.12 26.85 0.94
CA VAL A 132 3.37 26.14 0.60
C VAL A 132 3.85 26.50 -0.82
N LEU A 133 2.91 26.63 -1.75
CA LEU A 133 3.20 26.77 -3.17
C LEU A 133 3.39 28.22 -3.64
N GLY A 134 2.89 29.19 -2.87
CA GLY A 134 2.97 30.61 -3.19
C GLY A 134 2.02 31.07 -4.28
N TYR A 135 1.00 30.28 -4.62
CA TYR A 135 -0.08 30.64 -5.56
C TYR A 135 -1.40 30.01 -5.14
N ASP A 136 -2.51 30.54 -5.64
CA ASP A 136 -3.85 30.02 -5.32
C ASP A 136 -4.07 28.65 -5.97
N MET A 137 -3.94 27.59 -5.17
CA MET A 137 -4.14 26.22 -5.62
C MET A 137 -5.61 25.94 -5.92
N LEU A 138 -6.53 26.55 -5.17
CA LEU A 138 -7.94 26.32 -5.38
C LEU A 138 -8.39 26.92 -6.70
N GLN A 139 -8.02 28.18 -6.95
CA GLN A 139 -8.34 28.86 -8.21
C GLN A 139 -7.79 28.08 -9.41
N LEU A 140 -6.54 27.61 -9.34
CA LEU A 140 -5.95 26.78 -10.40
C LEU A 140 -6.78 25.51 -10.67
N CYS A 141 -7.24 24.82 -9.62
CA CYS A 141 -8.03 23.61 -9.77
C CYS A 141 -9.42 23.88 -10.34
N LEU A 142 -10.08 24.96 -9.92
CA LEU A 142 -11.45 25.29 -10.31
C LEU A 142 -11.54 25.92 -11.71
N GLU A 143 -10.60 26.81 -12.03
CA GLU A 143 -10.69 27.73 -13.17
C GLU A 143 -9.60 27.49 -14.23
N GLY A 144 -8.49 26.85 -13.87
CA GLY A 144 -7.37 26.62 -14.77
C GLY A 144 -6.43 27.83 -14.90
N PRO A 145 -5.89 28.13 -16.10
CA PRO A 145 -6.22 27.56 -17.41
C PRO A 145 -5.83 26.08 -17.53
N ALA A 146 -6.49 25.35 -18.43
CA ALA A 146 -6.31 23.92 -18.59
C ALA A 146 -4.86 23.55 -18.92
N GLU A 147 -4.20 24.31 -19.78
CA GLU A 147 -2.82 24.09 -20.21
C GLU A 147 -1.85 24.18 -19.02
N LYS A 148 -2.05 25.17 -18.15
CA LYS A 148 -1.25 25.31 -16.92
C LYS A 148 -1.50 24.14 -15.98
N LEU A 149 -2.76 23.74 -15.79
CA LEU A 149 -3.10 22.58 -14.96
C LEU A 149 -2.60 21.25 -15.55
N GLN A 150 -2.37 21.16 -16.86
CA GLN A 150 -1.78 19.97 -17.50
C GLN A 150 -0.25 19.92 -17.38
N ASP A 151 0.42 21.05 -17.15
CA ASP A 151 1.86 21.07 -16.93
C ASP A 151 2.23 20.27 -15.68
N THR A 152 3.28 19.45 -15.80
CA THR A 152 3.75 18.55 -14.73
C THR A 152 4.06 19.30 -13.42
N LEU A 153 4.55 20.54 -13.51
CA LEU A 153 4.86 21.37 -12.34
C LEU A 153 3.63 21.69 -11.49
N PHE A 154 2.47 21.82 -12.12
CA PHE A 154 1.23 22.27 -11.48
C PHE A 154 0.27 21.11 -11.23
N CYS A 155 0.20 20.15 -12.16
CA CYS A 155 -0.73 19.02 -12.04
C CYS A 155 -0.38 18.13 -10.84
N GLN A 156 0.91 17.92 -10.57
CA GLN A 156 1.33 17.04 -9.48
C GLN A 156 0.90 17.53 -8.10
N PRO A 157 1.25 18.75 -7.66
CA PRO A 157 0.78 19.27 -6.37
C PRO A 157 -0.76 19.43 -6.34
N ALA A 158 -1.39 19.74 -7.47
CA ALA A 158 -2.85 19.88 -7.53
C ALA A 158 -3.58 18.54 -7.29
N ILE A 159 -3.12 17.44 -7.90
CA ILE A 159 -3.72 16.11 -7.71
C ILE A 159 -3.54 15.65 -6.25
N VAL A 160 -2.36 15.87 -5.66
CA VAL A 160 -2.11 15.53 -4.24
C VAL A 160 -3.03 16.33 -3.33
N THR A 161 -3.15 17.65 -3.57
CA THR A 161 -4.04 18.54 -2.80
C THR A 161 -5.49 18.08 -2.88
N VAL A 162 -6.03 17.86 -4.08
CA VAL A 162 -7.42 17.43 -4.28
C VAL A 162 -7.67 16.05 -3.69
N SER A 163 -6.71 15.13 -3.81
CA SER A 163 -6.81 13.79 -3.23
C SER A 163 -6.91 13.82 -1.70
N LEU A 164 -6.12 14.67 -1.04
CA LEU A 164 -6.15 14.81 0.42
C LEU A 164 -7.35 15.64 0.90
N ALA A 165 -7.79 16.62 0.10
CA ALA A 165 -9.07 17.29 0.34
C ALA A 165 -10.25 16.30 0.25
N ALA A 166 -10.19 15.33 -0.67
CA ALA A 166 -11.17 14.26 -0.76
C ALA A 166 -11.16 13.33 0.47
N VAL A 167 -9.99 13.11 1.11
CA VAL A 167 -9.91 12.42 2.40
C VAL A 167 -10.67 13.20 3.47
N GLU A 168 -10.49 14.52 3.57
CA GLU A 168 -11.22 15.34 4.54
C GLU A 168 -12.73 15.33 4.31
N TYR A 169 -13.16 15.35 3.04
CA TYR A 169 -14.55 15.12 2.68
C TYR A 169 -15.05 13.74 3.14
N MET A 170 -14.26 12.68 2.89
CA MET A 170 -14.60 11.32 3.30
C MET A 170 -14.64 11.15 4.82
N ARG A 171 -13.81 11.85 5.60
CA ARG A 171 -13.88 11.80 7.07
C ARG A 171 -15.27 12.18 7.60
N VAL A 172 -15.96 13.09 6.92
CA VAL A 172 -17.31 13.53 7.29
C VAL A 172 -18.40 12.68 6.62
N LYS A 173 -18.27 12.39 5.32
CA LYS A 173 -19.34 11.75 4.54
C LYS A 173 -19.27 10.22 4.52
N HIS A 174 -18.08 9.67 4.75
CA HIS A 174 -17.79 8.24 4.74
C HIS A 174 -16.84 7.86 5.90
N PRO A 175 -17.14 8.23 7.16
CA PRO A 175 -16.22 8.02 8.29
C PRO A 175 -15.79 6.57 8.44
N GLU A 176 -16.73 5.62 8.31
CA GLU A 176 -16.45 4.17 8.32
C GLU A 176 -15.39 3.76 7.29
N ALA A 177 -15.43 4.34 6.08
CA ALA A 177 -14.46 4.02 5.03
C ALA A 177 -13.04 4.48 5.39
N ILE A 178 -12.91 5.59 6.12
CA ILE A 178 -11.63 6.08 6.62
C ILE A 178 -11.17 5.27 7.84
N HIS A 179 -12.04 5.01 8.80
CA HIS A 179 -11.71 4.25 10.01
C HIS A 179 -11.29 2.82 9.72
N LYS A 180 -11.85 2.20 8.67
CA LYS A 180 -11.53 0.83 8.23
C LYS A 180 -10.48 0.77 7.12
N ALA A 181 -9.87 1.89 6.75
CA ALA A 181 -8.80 1.88 5.76
C ALA A 181 -7.58 1.16 6.35
N ARG A 182 -7.28 -0.04 5.84
CA ARG A 182 -6.09 -0.81 6.19
C ARG A 182 -5.14 -1.00 5.01
N HIS A 183 -5.65 -0.80 3.80
CA HIS A 183 -4.91 -0.92 2.56
C HIS A 183 -4.93 0.39 1.77
N VAL A 184 -3.76 0.87 1.39
CA VAL A 184 -3.64 2.15 0.72
C VAL A 184 -2.62 2.04 -0.41
N ALA A 185 -3.01 2.45 -1.61
CA ALA A 185 -2.10 2.45 -2.74
C ALA A 185 -2.32 3.71 -3.57
N GLY A 186 -1.25 4.24 -4.14
CA GLY A 186 -1.34 5.35 -5.07
C GLY A 186 -0.63 5.04 -6.37
N PHE A 187 -1.14 5.53 -7.50
CA PHE A 187 -0.54 5.29 -8.80
C PHE A 187 0.47 6.40 -9.11
N SER A 188 1.75 6.04 -9.20
CA SER A 188 2.88 6.96 -9.40
C SER A 188 2.84 8.11 -8.39
N LEU A 189 2.49 9.32 -8.83
CA LEU A 189 2.27 10.48 -7.96
C LEU A 189 1.32 10.20 -6.78
N GLY A 190 0.28 9.39 -6.97
CA GLY A 190 -0.69 9.11 -5.91
C GLY A 190 -0.05 8.45 -4.67
N GLU A 191 1.14 7.85 -4.81
CA GLU A 191 1.88 7.25 -3.70
C GLU A 191 2.23 8.30 -2.62
N PHE A 192 2.42 9.57 -2.99
CA PHE A 192 2.60 10.66 -2.03
C PHE A 192 1.32 10.92 -1.21
N SER A 193 0.15 10.94 -1.85
CA SER A 193 -1.14 11.05 -1.14
C SER A 193 -1.36 9.87 -0.20
N ALA A 194 -0.98 8.65 -0.63
CA ALA A 194 -1.05 7.45 0.20
C ALA A 194 -0.14 7.55 1.44
N LEU A 195 1.09 8.01 1.27
CA LEU A 195 2.05 8.20 2.36
C LEU A 195 1.58 9.27 3.33
N VAL A 196 1.02 10.39 2.85
CA VAL A 196 0.44 11.43 3.72
C VAL A 196 -0.77 10.90 4.50
N PHE A 197 -1.70 10.22 3.83
CA PHE A 197 -2.85 9.59 4.50
C PHE A 197 -2.41 8.64 5.62
N SER A 198 -1.38 7.83 5.37
CA SER A 198 -0.84 6.88 6.34
C SER A 198 -0.09 7.54 7.50
N GLY A 199 0.24 8.84 7.39
CA GLY A 199 1.08 9.57 8.35
C GLY A 199 2.57 9.32 8.20
N ALA A 200 3.01 8.70 7.11
CA ALA A 200 4.43 8.52 6.82
C ALA A 200 5.11 9.84 6.39
N LEU A 201 4.35 10.76 5.80
CA LEU A 201 4.78 12.10 5.43
C LEU A 201 3.78 13.14 5.94
N GLU A 202 4.28 14.29 6.38
CA GLU A 202 3.45 15.46 6.62
C GLU A 202 3.03 16.10 5.29
N PHE A 203 1.83 16.70 5.26
CA PHE A 203 1.25 17.22 4.03
C PHE A 203 2.11 18.31 3.37
N GLU A 204 2.57 19.29 4.14
CA GLU A 204 3.39 20.40 3.65
C GLU A 204 4.73 19.91 3.08
N ASP A 205 5.34 18.92 3.75
CA ASP A 205 6.60 18.35 3.30
C ASP A 205 6.40 17.50 2.05
N ALA A 206 5.33 16.71 1.98
CA ALA A 206 4.96 15.99 0.76
C ALA A 206 4.77 16.94 -0.42
N LEU A 207 4.11 18.11 -0.24
CA LEU A 207 3.98 19.10 -1.30
C LEU A 207 5.34 19.65 -1.76
N LYS A 208 6.24 20.01 -0.84
CA LYS A 208 7.59 20.47 -1.19
C LYS A 208 8.35 19.43 -2.01
N ILE A 209 8.30 18.16 -1.58
CA ILE A 209 8.94 17.04 -2.27
C ILE A 209 8.33 16.82 -3.65
N VAL A 210 6.99 16.92 -3.76
CA VAL A 210 6.28 16.77 -5.04
C VAL A 210 6.65 17.87 -6.03
N ILE A 211 6.86 19.12 -5.59
CA ILE A 211 7.37 20.19 -6.47
C ILE A 211 8.77 19.88 -6.97
N ILE A 212 9.65 19.37 -6.09
CA ILE A 212 11.02 18.98 -6.45
C ILE A 212 10.97 17.84 -7.47
N ARG A 213 10.15 16.82 -7.22
CA ARG A 213 9.89 15.71 -8.15
C ARG A 213 9.41 16.22 -9.50
N ALA A 214 8.37 17.05 -9.52
CA ALA A 214 7.79 17.57 -10.75
C ALA A 214 8.79 18.40 -11.56
N THR A 215 9.54 19.27 -10.88
CA THR A 215 10.60 20.09 -11.48
C THR A 215 11.70 19.21 -12.08
N ALA A 216 12.24 18.29 -11.30
CA ALA A 216 13.34 17.45 -11.76
C ALA A 216 12.92 16.49 -12.87
N MET A 217 11.68 15.97 -12.84
CA MET A 217 11.12 15.18 -13.94
C MET A 217 11.00 15.99 -15.23
N LYS A 218 10.54 17.26 -15.15
CA LYS A 218 10.46 18.16 -16.30
C LYS A 218 11.86 18.51 -16.82
N ASP A 219 12.84 18.73 -15.96
CA ASP A 219 14.22 18.95 -16.37
C ASP A 219 14.82 17.74 -17.10
N CYS A 220 14.45 16.52 -16.70
CA CYS A 220 14.88 15.31 -17.42
C CYS A 220 14.38 15.30 -18.87
N THR A 221 13.21 15.89 -19.16
CA THR A 221 12.65 15.93 -20.52
C THR A 221 13.35 16.90 -21.45
N THR A 222 14.10 17.87 -20.90
CA THR A 222 14.84 18.87 -21.68
C THR A 222 16.34 18.57 -21.75
N ARG A 223 16.89 17.87 -20.76
CA ARG A 223 18.31 17.48 -20.69
C ARG A 223 18.64 16.23 -21.52
N GLY A 224 17.71 15.29 -21.61
CA GLY A 224 17.91 14.02 -22.31
C GLY A 224 17.40 14.01 -23.75
N PRO A 225 17.59 12.90 -24.48
CA PRO A 225 16.91 12.68 -25.74
C PRO A 225 15.39 12.87 -25.58
N PRO A 226 14.70 13.47 -26.57
CA PRO A 226 13.24 13.54 -26.55
C PRO A 226 12.66 12.14 -26.39
N GLY A 227 11.69 11.99 -25.51
CA GLY A 227 11.05 10.72 -25.22
C GLY A 227 9.57 10.87 -24.96
N GLY A 228 8.90 9.75 -24.77
CA GLY A 228 7.48 9.73 -24.46
C GLY A 228 7.03 8.37 -23.97
N MET A 229 5.72 8.22 -23.85
CA MET A 229 5.11 6.99 -23.35
C MET A 229 4.05 6.49 -24.34
N VAL A 230 3.92 5.17 -24.46
CA VAL A 230 2.93 4.50 -25.32
C VAL A 230 2.10 3.55 -24.48
N SER A 231 0.79 3.79 -24.41
CA SER A 231 -0.15 2.86 -23.77
C SER A 231 -0.52 1.76 -24.75
N ILE A 232 -0.32 0.51 -24.33
CA ILE A 232 -0.52 -0.70 -25.12
C ILE A 232 -1.45 -1.63 -24.33
N SER A 233 -2.48 -2.16 -24.99
CA SER A 233 -3.27 -3.26 -24.43
C SER A 233 -3.50 -4.40 -25.42
N GLY A 234 -3.66 -5.61 -24.90
CA GLY A 234 -3.92 -6.83 -25.68
C GLY A 234 -2.67 -7.60 -26.10
N VAL A 235 -1.49 -7.17 -25.62
CA VAL A 235 -0.21 -7.85 -25.87
C VAL A 235 0.27 -8.45 -24.55
N ASN A 236 0.78 -9.68 -24.58
CA ASN A 236 1.34 -10.34 -23.40
C ASN A 236 2.73 -9.77 -23.04
N ASP A 237 3.20 -10.02 -21.83
CA ASP A 237 4.41 -9.40 -21.30
C ASP A 237 5.69 -9.88 -22.01
N ASP A 238 5.74 -11.11 -22.51
CA ASP A 238 6.89 -11.63 -23.26
C ASP A 238 7.03 -10.97 -24.63
N ASP A 239 5.93 -10.86 -25.37
CA ASP A 239 5.91 -10.17 -26.66
C ASP A 239 6.24 -8.69 -26.52
N LEU A 240 5.78 -8.05 -25.43
CA LEU A 240 6.10 -6.66 -25.15
C LEU A 240 7.57 -6.47 -24.77
N ARG A 241 8.16 -7.40 -24.01
CA ARG A 241 9.60 -7.41 -23.71
C ARG A 241 10.42 -7.54 -24.99
N ILE A 242 10.07 -8.50 -25.86
CA ILE A 242 10.74 -8.69 -27.15
C ILE A 242 10.63 -7.43 -28.01
N LEU A 243 9.45 -6.81 -28.08
CA LEU A 243 9.24 -5.54 -28.79
C LEU A 243 10.18 -4.45 -28.25
N CYS A 244 10.29 -4.31 -26.93
CA CYS A 244 11.19 -3.32 -26.31
C CYS A 244 12.66 -3.57 -26.66
N GLU A 245 13.11 -4.83 -26.59
CA GLU A 245 14.47 -5.22 -26.98
C GLU A 245 14.76 -4.94 -28.46
N GLU A 246 13.82 -5.22 -29.34
CA GLU A 246 13.92 -4.92 -30.76
C GLU A 246 13.97 -3.41 -31.03
N ALA A 247 13.18 -2.60 -30.33
CA ALA A 247 13.25 -1.14 -30.45
C ALA A 247 14.66 -0.62 -30.13
N VAL A 248 15.24 -1.08 -29.02
CA VAL A 248 16.60 -0.68 -28.61
C VAL A 248 17.65 -1.17 -29.61
N LYS A 249 17.53 -2.41 -30.12
CA LYS A 249 18.45 -2.94 -31.16
C LYS A 249 18.40 -2.13 -32.46
N ARG A 250 17.23 -1.63 -32.84
CA ARG A 250 17.06 -0.81 -34.06
C ARG A 250 17.70 0.56 -33.94
N HIS A 251 17.77 1.10 -32.74
CA HIS A 251 18.42 2.37 -32.48
C HIS A 251 19.30 2.27 -31.23
N PRO A 252 20.54 1.75 -31.36
CA PRO A 252 21.47 1.64 -30.25
C PRO A 252 21.61 2.97 -29.50
N GLY A 253 21.64 2.91 -28.16
CA GLY A 253 21.66 4.08 -27.28
C GLY A 253 20.29 4.71 -26.99
N SER A 254 19.23 4.23 -27.65
CA SER A 254 17.86 4.55 -27.24
C SER A 254 17.41 3.71 -26.04
N ILE A 255 16.33 4.15 -25.38
CA ILE A 255 15.63 3.35 -24.37
C ILE A 255 14.24 2.96 -24.88
N CYS A 256 13.78 1.78 -24.48
CA CYS A 256 12.41 1.32 -24.65
C CYS A 256 12.15 0.26 -23.58
N GLU A 257 11.31 0.57 -22.60
CA GLU A 257 11.08 -0.29 -21.43
C GLU A 257 9.64 -0.16 -20.92
N VAL A 258 9.13 -1.19 -20.25
CA VAL A 258 7.80 -1.15 -19.63
C VAL A 258 7.84 -0.27 -18.37
N ALA A 259 7.12 0.85 -18.43
CA ALA A 259 7.03 1.87 -17.39
C ALA A 259 5.84 1.68 -16.44
N ASN A 260 4.76 1.06 -16.89
CA ASN A 260 3.60 0.81 -16.03
C ASN A 260 2.97 -0.55 -16.33
N PHE A 261 2.78 -1.36 -15.29
CA PHE A 261 2.05 -2.62 -15.31
C PHE A 261 0.65 -2.38 -14.73
N MET A 262 -0.31 -2.04 -15.59
CA MET A 262 -1.61 -1.49 -15.16
C MET A 262 -2.64 -2.57 -14.80
N PHE A 263 -2.82 -3.54 -15.68
CA PHE A 263 -3.81 -4.63 -15.58
C PHE A 263 -3.44 -5.72 -16.60
N PRO A 264 -4.05 -6.92 -16.58
CA PRO A 264 -3.68 -8.01 -17.49
C PRO A 264 -3.64 -7.58 -18.96
N GLY A 265 -2.47 -7.75 -19.58
CA GLY A 265 -2.22 -7.36 -20.97
C GLY A 265 -2.28 -5.86 -21.22
N GLY A 266 -2.25 -5.02 -20.18
CA GLY A 266 -2.29 -3.56 -20.23
C GLY A 266 -1.04 -2.94 -19.65
N ARG A 267 -0.25 -2.31 -20.50
CA ARG A 267 1.06 -1.76 -20.17
C ARG A 267 1.22 -0.36 -20.71
N VAL A 268 2.17 0.37 -20.14
CA VAL A 268 2.69 1.58 -20.75
C VAL A 268 4.19 1.38 -20.95
N VAL A 269 4.67 1.67 -22.15
CA VAL A 269 6.09 1.62 -22.51
C VAL A 269 6.63 3.04 -22.56
N SER A 270 7.73 3.28 -21.86
CA SER A 270 8.53 4.49 -21.98
C SER A 270 9.63 4.27 -23.01
N CYS A 271 9.76 5.19 -23.95
CA CYS A 271 10.75 5.07 -25.01
C CYS A 271 11.22 6.43 -25.51
N ASP A 272 12.39 6.46 -26.13
CA ASP A 272 12.83 7.64 -26.86
C ASP A 272 11.97 7.87 -28.10
N LYS A 273 11.86 9.13 -28.51
CA LYS A 273 11.01 9.54 -29.63
C LYS A 273 11.45 8.88 -30.94
N THR A 274 12.75 8.58 -31.10
CA THR A 274 13.33 7.94 -32.28
C THR A 274 12.79 6.53 -32.55
N VAL A 275 12.29 5.83 -31.52
CA VAL A 275 11.73 4.47 -31.65
C VAL A 275 10.23 4.42 -31.40
N GLN A 276 9.61 5.51 -30.93
CA GLN A 276 8.20 5.54 -30.51
C GLN A 276 7.22 5.16 -31.63
N ASP A 277 7.40 5.69 -32.83
CA ASP A 277 6.49 5.39 -33.95
C ASP A 277 6.62 3.93 -34.40
N TRP A 278 7.82 3.36 -34.31
CA TRP A 278 8.04 1.95 -34.57
C TRP A 278 7.38 1.08 -33.49
N VAL A 279 7.54 1.42 -32.20
CA VAL A 279 6.87 0.73 -31.08
C VAL A 279 5.34 0.70 -31.27
N LEU A 280 4.74 1.82 -31.70
CA LEU A 280 3.31 1.89 -31.98
C LEU A 280 2.86 0.95 -33.10
N GLN A 281 3.61 0.91 -34.20
CA GLN A 281 3.29 0.05 -35.35
C GLN A 281 3.51 -1.42 -35.01
N GLU A 282 4.60 -1.74 -34.32
CA GLU A 282 4.95 -3.11 -33.97
C GLU A 282 3.98 -3.69 -32.93
N ALA A 283 3.55 -2.89 -31.95
CA ALA A 283 2.52 -3.31 -31.00
C ALA A 283 1.23 -3.73 -31.73
N ARG A 284 0.80 -2.96 -32.75
CA ARG A 284 -0.37 -3.30 -33.57
C ARG A 284 -0.16 -4.57 -34.39
N ARG A 285 1.04 -4.76 -34.96
CA ARG A 285 1.39 -6.00 -35.68
C ARG A 285 1.33 -7.23 -34.80
N ARG A 286 1.71 -7.10 -33.53
CA ARG A 286 1.63 -8.15 -32.50
C ARG A 286 0.24 -8.32 -31.89
N GLY A 287 -0.80 -7.72 -32.51
CA GLY A 287 -2.19 -7.93 -32.11
C GLY A 287 -2.67 -7.03 -30.96
N ALA A 288 -1.98 -5.92 -30.67
CA ALA A 288 -2.49 -4.96 -29.68
C ALA A 288 -3.91 -4.50 -30.05
N GLU A 289 -4.85 -4.69 -29.14
CA GLU A 289 -6.21 -4.14 -29.19
C GLU A 289 -6.17 -2.60 -29.26
N ASN A 290 -5.22 -2.01 -28.53
CA ASN A 290 -5.01 -0.57 -28.52
C ASN A 290 -3.52 -0.26 -28.36
N ALA A 291 -3.03 0.71 -29.13
CA ALA A 291 -1.68 1.26 -29.02
C ALA A 291 -1.74 2.77 -29.31
N LYS A 292 -1.46 3.59 -28.29
CA LYS A 292 -1.61 5.05 -28.34
C LYS A 292 -0.46 5.76 -27.63
N ALA A 293 0.15 6.75 -28.29
CA ALA A 293 1.08 7.67 -27.64
C ALA A 293 0.34 8.54 -26.61
N LEU A 294 0.92 8.63 -25.41
CA LEU A 294 0.41 9.49 -24.35
C LEU A 294 0.92 10.92 -24.53
N VAL A 295 0.07 11.89 -24.19
CA VAL A 295 0.43 13.31 -24.21
C VAL A 295 1.16 13.63 -22.90
N VAL A 296 2.44 13.28 -22.86
CA VAL A 296 3.35 13.49 -21.72
C VAL A 296 4.65 14.08 -22.19
N GLY A 297 5.34 14.82 -21.31
CA GLY A 297 6.56 15.53 -21.65
C GLY A 297 7.79 14.64 -21.86
N GLY A 298 7.78 13.38 -21.38
CA GLY A 298 8.94 12.51 -21.47
C GLY A 298 8.68 11.03 -21.16
N ALA A 299 9.75 10.24 -21.22
CA ALA A 299 9.77 8.81 -20.93
C ALA A 299 9.87 8.55 -19.40
N PHE A 300 8.79 8.79 -18.67
CA PHE A 300 8.75 8.64 -17.20
C PHE A 300 8.89 7.16 -16.76
N HIS A 301 9.26 6.91 -15.51
CA HIS A 301 9.43 5.54 -14.98
C HIS A 301 10.44 4.72 -15.80
N SER A 302 11.53 5.36 -16.20
CA SER A 302 12.60 4.77 -17.01
C SER A 302 13.97 5.35 -16.61
N PRO A 303 15.08 4.76 -17.07
CA PRO A 303 16.42 5.31 -16.83
C PRO A 303 16.59 6.79 -17.24
N ARG A 304 15.75 7.33 -18.14
CA ARG A 304 15.75 8.75 -18.51
C ARG A 304 15.43 9.70 -17.36
N MET A 305 14.89 9.20 -16.25
CA MET A 305 14.54 9.97 -15.05
C MET A 305 15.60 9.91 -13.94
N ALA A 306 16.82 9.43 -14.22
CA ALA A 306 17.87 9.28 -13.21
C ALA A 306 18.18 10.58 -12.44
N HIS A 307 18.20 11.73 -13.13
CA HIS A 307 18.41 13.02 -12.45
C HIS A 307 17.26 13.38 -11.49
N ALA A 308 16.02 13.08 -11.87
CA ALA A 308 14.87 13.28 -11.00
C ALA A 308 14.88 12.35 -9.79
N LYS A 309 15.38 11.12 -9.95
CA LYS A 309 15.60 10.19 -8.84
C LYS A 309 16.55 10.78 -7.79
N ASP A 310 17.69 11.32 -8.21
CA ASP A 310 18.67 11.87 -7.28
C ASP A 310 18.15 13.11 -6.55
N ALA A 311 17.42 13.98 -7.26
CA ALA A 311 16.76 15.13 -6.65
C ALA A 311 15.69 14.70 -5.62
N LEU A 312 14.87 13.70 -5.95
CA LEU A 312 13.86 13.17 -5.04
C LEU A 312 14.49 12.50 -3.81
N ARG A 313 15.60 11.77 -3.98
CA ARG A 313 16.35 11.19 -2.85
C ARG A 313 16.83 12.27 -1.90
N ALA A 314 17.45 13.32 -2.42
CA ALA A 314 17.92 14.45 -1.60
C ALA A 314 16.78 15.14 -0.86
N ALA A 315 15.62 15.32 -1.51
CA ALA A 315 14.44 15.92 -0.89
C ALA A 315 13.88 15.06 0.26
N LEU A 316 13.88 13.74 0.12
CA LEU A 316 13.42 12.82 1.17
C LEU A 316 14.37 12.77 2.37
N GLU A 317 15.67 12.98 2.17
CA GLU A 317 16.60 13.09 3.29
C GLU A 317 16.43 14.37 4.11
N ALA A 318 15.89 15.42 3.50
CA ALA A 318 15.66 16.70 4.16
C ALA A 318 14.38 16.74 5.03
N VAL A 319 13.58 15.67 5.03
CA VAL A 319 12.31 15.59 5.78
C VAL A 319 12.27 14.40 6.72
N THR A 320 11.37 14.46 7.69
CA THR A 320 11.07 13.31 8.53
C THR A 320 10.13 12.37 7.80
N VAL A 321 10.52 11.09 7.71
CA VAL A 321 9.68 10.01 7.19
C VAL A 321 9.39 9.05 8.33
N SER A 322 8.11 8.76 8.55
CA SER A 322 7.64 7.85 9.61
C SER A 322 7.18 6.51 9.05
N ALA A 323 7.08 5.50 9.91
CA ALA A 323 6.46 4.24 9.53
C ALA A 323 4.96 4.47 9.23
N PRO A 324 4.42 3.92 8.13
CA PRO A 324 2.99 4.04 7.82
C PRO A 324 2.10 3.44 8.92
N ARG A 325 1.02 4.13 9.30
CA ARG A 325 0.03 3.59 10.26
C ARG A 325 -0.88 2.50 9.68
N VAL A 326 -0.87 2.35 8.36
CA VAL A 326 -1.67 1.39 7.58
C VAL A 326 -0.82 0.89 6.41
N SER A 327 -1.18 -0.23 5.79
CA SER A 327 -0.38 -0.82 4.72
C SER A 327 -0.40 0.08 3.47
N VAL A 328 0.74 0.72 3.18
CA VAL A 328 0.96 1.49 1.95
C VAL A 328 1.76 0.66 0.96
N TYR A 329 1.25 0.44 -0.24
CA TYR A 329 1.89 -0.43 -1.23
C TYR A 329 2.82 0.35 -2.15
N SER A 330 4.08 -0.07 -2.22
CA SER A 330 5.10 0.53 -3.08
C SER A 330 4.83 0.23 -4.56
N ASN A 331 4.98 1.25 -5.40
CA ASN A 331 4.90 1.08 -6.85
C ASN A 331 6.08 0.31 -7.43
N VAL A 332 7.21 0.25 -6.73
CA VAL A 332 8.43 -0.41 -7.20
C VAL A 332 8.36 -1.92 -7.02
N THR A 333 7.85 -2.38 -5.87
CA THR A 333 7.84 -3.80 -5.50
C THR A 333 6.46 -4.44 -5.62
N GLY A 334 5.39 -3.64 -5.66
CA GLY A 334 4.01 -4.11 -5.58
C GLY A 334 3.61 -4.63 -4.19
N ARG A 335 4.46 -4.42 -3.17
CA ARG A 335 4.28 -4.91 -1.79
C ARG A 335 4.14 -3.75 -0.79
N PRO A 336 3.53 -3.97 0.38
CA PRO A 336 3.52 -2.98 1.45
C PRO A 336 4.93 -2.53 1.85
N TYR A 337 5.06 -1.26 2.23
CA TYR A 337 6.23 -0.78 2.94
C TYR A 337 6.32 -1.40 4.33
N GLU A 338 7.51 -1.84 4.70
CA GLU A 338 7.80 -2.45 6.01
C GLU A 338 8.37 -1.42 7.01
N SER A 339 8.96 -0.33 6.53
CA SER A 339 9.57 0.70 7.38
C SER A 339 9.72 2.06 6.69
N ALA A 340 9.98 3.10 7.51
CA ALA A 340 10.35 4.43 7.02
C ALA A 340 11.62 4.42 6.16
N ALA A 341 12.61 3.58 6.50
CA ALA A 341 13.84 3.45 5.74
C ALA A 341 13.57 2.92 4.32
N GLN A 342 12.68 1.94 4.19
CA GLN A 342 12.30 1.39 2.90
C GLN A 342 11.56 2.42 2.03
N ILE A 343 10.80 3.35 2.62
CA ILE A 343 10.18 4.46 1.89
C ILE A 343 11.26 5.37 1.29
N LYS A 344 12.26 5.77 2.09
CA LYS A 344 13.38 6.60 1.62
C LYS A 344 14.18 5.92 0.50
N GLU A 345 14.32 4.59 0.56
CA GLU A 345 15.00 3.80 -0.47
C GLU A 345 14.19 3.70 -1.77
N LEU A 346 12.93 3.25 -1.70
CA LEU A 346 12.17 2.88 -2.90
C LEU A 346 11.46 4.05 -3.57
N LEU A 347 11.04 5.07 -2.83
CA LEU A 347 10.26 6.17 -3.42
C LEU A 347 11.05 6.95 -4.49
N PRO A 348 12.37 7.18 -4.37
CA PRO A 348 13.20 7.66 -5.48
C PRO A 348 13.29 6.68 -6.66
N GLU A 349 13.49 5.39 -6.37
CA GLU A 349 13.59 4.35 -7.41
C GLU A 349 12.30 4.22 -8.24
N GLN A 350 11.16 4.64 -7.68
CA GLN A 350 9.88 4.77 -8.38
C GLN A 350 10.00 5.56 -9.70
N LEU A 351 10.89 6.55 -9.78
CA LEU A 351 11.03 7.40 -10.97
C LEU A 351 11.71 6.71 -12.14
N VAL A 352 12.50 5.66 -11.89
CA VAL A 352 13.29 4.96 -12.91
C VAL A 352 12.88 3.50 -13.09
N ARG A 353 11.92 3.01 -12.30
CA ARG A 353 11.39 1.65 -12.37
C ARG A 353 9.91 1.65 -12.71
N GLY A 354 9.47 0.58 -13.36
CA GLY A 354 8.08 0.43 -13.77
C GLY A 354 7.11 0.29 -12.60
N VAL A 355 5.97 0.99 -12.67
CA VAL A 355 4.91 0.97 -11.65
C VAL A 355 4.16 -0.36 -11.67
N GLN A 356 4.25 -1.13 -10.59
CA GLN A 356 3.70 -2.48 -10.43
C GLN A 356 2.22 -2.50 -10.00
N TRP A 357 1.35 -1.71 -10.65
CA TRP A 357 -0.04 -1.52 -10.20
C TRP A 357 -0.88 -2.81 -10.22
N GLU A 358 -0.78 -3.61 -11.28
CA GLU A 358 -1.48 -4.89 -11.38
C GLU A 358 -1.08 -5.82 -10.22
N ALA A 359 0.21 -5.93 -9.96
CA ALA A 359 0.74 -6.78 -8.89
C ALA A 359 0.27 -6.27 -7.51
N THR A 360 0.30 -4.96 -7.27
CA THR A 360 -0.24 -4.34 -6.06
C THR A 360 -1.70 -4.73 -5.82
N MET A 361 -2.56 -4.58 -6.84
CA MET A 361 -3.98 -4.92 -6.71
C MET A 361 -4.20 -6.41 -6.48
N ARG A 362 -3.49 -7.27 -7.22
CA ARG A 362 -3.57 -8.72 -7.04
C ARG A 362 -3.07 -9.16 -5.68
N LEU A 363 -2.08 -8.50 -5.09
CA LEU A 363 -1.60 -8.80 -3.75
C LEU A 363 -2.59 -8.34 -2.69
N MET A 364 -3.10 -7.11 -2.82
CA MET A 364 -4.07 -6.51 -1.90
C MET A 364 -5.36 -7.33 -1.78
N MET A 365 -5.78 -7.99 -2.86
CA MET A 365 -7.00 -8.82 -2.89
C MET A 365 -6.82 -10.24 -2.34
N ARG A 366 -5.63 -10.60 -1.83
CA ARG A 366 -5.36 -11.95 -1.30
C ARG A 366 -5.62 -12.02 0.20
N GLY A 367 -6.04 -13.20 0.65
CA GLY A 367 -6.17 -13.52 2.07
C GLY A 367 -7.50 -13.09 2.67
N GLU A 368 -7.66 -13.39 3.96
CA GLU A 368 -8.89 -13.10 4.71
C GLU A 368 -9.06 -11.62 5.04
N ASP A 369 -7.94 -10.88 5.11
CA ASP A 369 -7.89 -9.44 5.39
C ASP A 369 -8.10 -8.58 4.12
N ALA A 370 -8.35 -9.19 2.96
CA ALA A 370 -8.56 -8.47 1.72
C ALA A 370 -9.70 -7.44 1.85
N PRO A 371 -9.53 -6.22 1.31
CA PRO A 371 -10.52 -5.17 1.48
C PRO A 371 -11.79 -5.51 0.69
N ARG A 372 -12.95 -5.27 1.32
CA ARG A 372 -14.27 -5.50 0.68
C ARG A 372 -14.82 -4.29 -0.03
N ARG A 373 -14.22 -3.11 0.15
CA ARG A 373 -14.61 -1.87 -0.52
C ARG A 373 -13.39 -1.08 -0.95
N TYR A 374 -13.47 -0.48 -2.13
CA TYR A 374 -12.38 0.29 -2.72
C TYR A 374 -12.87 1.70 -3.02
N PHE A 375 -12.09 2.71 -2.68
CA PHE A 375 -12.41 4.11 -2.96
C PHE A 375 -11.29 4.73 -3.77
N GLU A 376 -11.59 5.18 -4.99
CA GLU A 376 -10.69 6.07 -5.72
C GLU A 376 -10.87 7.49 -5.15
N THR A 377 -9.85 7.96 -4.45
CA THR A 377 -9.89 9.17 -3.60
C THR A 377 -9.04 10.26 -4.25
N GLY A 378 -9.62 10.97 -5.22
CA GLY A 378 -8.97 12.03 -5.97
C GLY A 378 -9.66 12.26 -7.32
N PRO A 379 -9.08 13.10 -8.19
CA PRO A 379 -9.69 13.41 -9.48
C PRO A 379 -9.73 12.20 -10.42
N GLY A 380 -10.68 12.22 -11.35
CA GLY A 380 -10.81 11.19 -12.38
C GLY A 380 -11.50 9.90 -11.92
N ARG A 381 -11.29 8.83 -12.68
CA ARG A 381 -11.86 7.48 -12.45
C ARG A 381 -10.98 6.37 -13.07
N GLN A 382 -9.70 6.68 -13.23
CA GLN A 382 -8.78 5.83 -13.99
C GLN A 382 -8.47 4.56 -13.21
N LEU A 383 -8.26 4.66 -11.91
CA LEU A 383 -7.92 3.51 -11.07
C LEU A 383 -9.07 2.52 -11.04
N ARG A 384 -10.32 2.99 -10.90
CA ARG A 384 -11.52 2.16 -11.00
C ARG A 384 -11.67 1.51 -12.38
N SER A 385 -11.28 2.21 -13.44
CA SER A 385 -11.30 1.67 -14.80
C SER A 385 -10.27 0.56 -14.99
N MET A 386 -9.08 0.71 -14.41
CA MET A 386 -8.05 -0.34 -14.36
C MET A 386 -8.50 -1.51 -13.49
N LEU A 387 -9.11 -1.23 -12.33
CA LEU A 387 -9.62 -2.24 -11.40
C LEU A 387 -10.64 -3.17 -12.08
N ARG A 388 -11.52 -2.64 -12.93
CA ARG A 388 -12.45 -3.44 -13.75
C ARG A 388 -11.75 -4.46 -14.64
N ARG A 389 -10.55 -4.14 -15.13
CA ARG A 389 -9.76 -5.04 -15.98
C ARG A 389 -8.93 -6.03 -15.16
N ILE A 390 -8.75 -5.79 -13.87
CA ILE A 390 -8.02 -6.67 -12.94
C ILE A 390 -8.98 -7.68 -12.31
N ASP A 391 -10.07 -7.19 -11.72
CA ASP A 391 -11.04 -8.00 -10.99
C ASP A 391 -12.44 -7.37 -11.01
N GLN A 392 -13.43 -8.14 -11.50
CA GLN A 392 -14.80 -7.66 -11.66
C GLN A 392 -15.54 -7.53 -10.32
N ALA A 393 -15.22 -8.33 -9.30
CA ALA A 393 -15.85 -8.25 -7.99
C ALA A 393 -15.35 -7.01 -7.24
N ALA A 394 -14.05 -6.77 -7.22
CA ALA A 394 -13.45 -5.56 -6.66
C ALA A 394 -13.98 -4.30 -7.35
N PHE A 395 -14.14 -4.32 -8.68
CA PHE A 395 -14.76 -3.21 -9.41
C PHE A 395 -16.20 -2.94 -8.98
N LYS A 396 -17.03 -3.97 -8.82
CA LYS A 396 -18.41 -3.81 -8.31
C LYS A 396 -18.43 -3.26 -6.89
N ALA A 397 -17.43 -3.61 -6.08
CA ALA A 397 -17.24 -3.12 -4.72
C ALA A 397 -16.52 -1.75 -4.63
N SER A 398 -16.20 -1.14 -5.78
CA SER A 398 -15.45 0.12 -5.84
C SER A 398 -16.34 1.34 -6.11
N SER A 399 -15.98 2.46 -5.50
CA SER A 399 -16.61 3.78 -5.69
C SER A 399 -15.56 4.83 -6.02
N VAL A 400 -15.95 5.88 -6.72
CA VAL A 400 -15.11 7.07 -6.96
C VAL A 400 -15.65 8.20 -6.08
N ILE A 401 -14.78 8.86 -5.33
CA ILE A 401 -15.16 10.07 -4.60
C ILE A 401 -15.28 11.21 -5.60
N LYS A 402 -16.45 11.83 -5.66
CA LYS A 402 -16.68 12.95 -6.56
C LYS A 402 -15.95 14.18 -6.01
N VAL A 403 -14.91 14.61 -6.71
CA VAL A 403 -14.09 15.77 -6.34
C VAL A 403 -14.38 16.98 -7.21
#